data_AF-A0A1G8KD12-F1
#
_entry.id   AF-A0A1G8KD12-F1
#
_cell.length_a   1.000
_cell.length_b   1.000
_cell.length_c   1.000
_cell.angle_alpha   90.00
_cell.angle_beta   90.00
_cell.angle_gamma   90.00
#
_symmetry.space_group_name_H-M   'P 1'
#
loop_
_entity.id
_entity.type
_entity.pdbx_description
1 polymer ?
#
loop_
_entity_poly.entity_id
_entity_poly.type
_entity_poly.pdbx_seq_one_letter_code
_entity_poly.pdbx_strand_id
1 'polypeptide(L)'
;MNPSREVEAFVCLFLEKYENVFNRDDLCALRDFVYYKAPHIKGKIPFIEMMSLIWSADRSVLKDTLDTEPISFGLLVDMLENATNRDFEYMKYQLEQYTNVALFA
;
A
#
# COMPACT_ATOMS: atom_id res chain seq x y z
N MET A 1 -0.67 0.14 -18.38
CA MET A 1 -2.09 -0.10 -18.07
C MET A 1 -2.68 1.26 -17.72
N ASN A 2 -3.77 1.72 -18.32
CA ASN A 2 -4.38 3.00 -17.94
C ASN A 2 -5.32 2.73 -16.76
N PRO A 3 -4.99 3.16 -15.52
CA PRO A 3 -5.88 2.96 -14.39
C PRO A 3 -7.14 3.81 -14.52
N SER A 4 -8.20 3.45 -13.79
CA SER A 4 -9.35 4.35 -13.69
C SER A 4 -8.94 5.57 -12.87
N ARG A 5 -9.53 6.74 -13.16
CA ARG A 5 -9.32 7.96 -12.37
C ARG A 5 -9.54 7.77 -10.88
N GLU A 6 -10.45 6.86 -10.51
CA GLU A 6 -10.74 6.52 -9.11
C GLU A 6 -9.58 5.76 -8.45
N VAL A 7 -8.97 4.81 -9.17
CA VAL A 7 -7.76 4.12 -8.70
C VAL A 7 -6.58 5.08 -8.62
N GLU A 8 -6.38 5.94 -9.62
CA GLU A 8 -5.34 6.98 -9.59
C GLU A 8 -5.49 7.89 -8.38
N ALA A 9 -6.68 8.45 -8.16
CA ALA A 9 -6.96 9.31 -7.02
C ALA A 9 -6.72 8.60 -5.69
N PHE A 10 -7.11 7.32 -5.58
CA PHE A 10 -6.87 6.53 -4.38
C PHE A 10 -5.38 6.29 -4.12
N VAL A 11 -4.60 5.97 -5.16
CA VAL A 11 -3.14 5.80 -5.07
C VAL A 11 -2.45 7.12 -4.71
N CYS A 12 -2.83 8.24 -5.34
CA CYS A 12 -2.30 9.56 -5.01
C CYS A 12 -2.55 9.93 -3.55
N LEU A 13 -3.79 9.71 -3.06
CA LEU A 13 -4.14 9.97 -1.66
C LEU A 13 -3.37 9.06 -0.68
N PHE A 14 -3.15 7.80 -1.05
CA PHE A 14 -2.30 6.90 -0.27
C PHE A 14 -0.87 7.43 -0.18
N LEU A 15 -0.27 7.82 -1.30
CA LEU A 15 1.12 8.33 -1.34
C LEU A 15 1.26 9.63 -0.55
N GLU A 16 0.32 10.57 -0.67
CA GLU A 16 0.28 11.80 0.12
C GLU A 16 0.23 11.48 1.62
N LYS A 17 -0.63 10.55 2.05
CA LYS A 17 -0.70 10.12 3.45
C LYS A 17 0.60 9.46 3.91
N TYR A 18 1.22 8.63 3.06
CA TYR A 18 2.47 7.96 3.35
C TYR A 18 3.63 8.95 3.55
N GLU A 19 3.72 10.00 2.74
CA GLU A 19 4.72 11.07 2.91
C GLU A 19 4.58 11.85 4.22
N ASN A 20 3.37 11.83 4.81
CA ASN A 20 3.04 12.51 6.07
C ASN A 20 2.99 11.55 7.28
N VAL A 21 3.54 10.35 7.16
CA VAL A 21 3.69 9.42 8.30
C VAL A 21 4.84 9.89 9.19
N PHE A 22 4.58 10.15 10.46
CA PHE A 22 5.60 10.55 11.43
C PHE A 22 5.83 9.49 12.52
N ASN A 23 4.86 8.61 12.73
CA ASN A 23 4.92 7.60 13.78
C ASN A 23 4.23 6.30 13.34
N ARG A 24 4.29 5.31 14.24
CA ARG A 24 3.71 3.98 14.02
C ARG A 24 2.18 3.99 13.93
N ASP A 25 1.51 4.85 14.69
CA ASP A 25 0.05 4.95 14.67
C ASP A 25 -0.44 5.47 13.31
N ASP A 26 0.31 6.38 12.68
CA ASP A 26 0.05 6.85 11.32
C ASP A 26 0.16 5.68 10.30
N LEU A 27 1.16 4.80 10.45
CA LEU A 27 1.29 3.60 9.61
C LEU A 27 0.13 2.62 9.82
N CYS A 28 -0.31 2.41 11.06
CA CYS A 28 -1.49 1.61 11.37
C CYS A 28 -2.76 2.21 10.73
N ALA A 29 -2.96 3.52 10.84
CA ALA A 29 -4.07 4.22 10.21
C ALA A 29 -4.01 4.14 8.68
N LEU A 30 -2.82 4.18 8.10
CA LEU A 30 -2.61 4.03 6.66
C LEU A 30 -2.90 2.60 6.19
N ARG A 31 -2.48 1.58 6.95
CA ARG A 31 -2.84 0.17 6.73
C ARG A 31 -4.35 0.01 6.70
N ASP A 32 -5.04 0.54 7.72
CA ASP A 32 -6.50 0.42 7.85
C ASP A 32 -7.21 1.18 6.73
N PHE A 33 -6.70 2.34 6.34
CA PHE A 33 -7.19 3.07 5.18
C PHE A 33 -7.15 2.20 3.92
N VAL A 34 -6.01 1.57 3.62
CA VAL A 34 -5.90 0.69 2.44
C VAL A 34 -6.83 -0.52 2.57
N TYR A 35 -6.80 -1.21 3.72
CA TYR A 35 -7.57 -2.44 3.95
C TYR A 35 -9.08 -2.23 3.82
N TYR A 36 -9.61 -1.18 4.45
CA TYR A 36 -11.06 -0.95 4.46
C TYR A 36 -11.56 -0.16 3.25
N LYS A 37 -10.74 0.70 2.61
CA LYS A 37 -11.21 1.50 1.47
C LYS A 37 -10.99 0.82 0.13
N ALA A 38 -9.91 0.07 -0.06
CA ALA A 38 -9.61 -0.57 -1.35
C ALA A 38 -10.75 -1.43 -1.93
N PRO A 39 -11.49 -2.25 -1.12
CA PRO A 39 -12.60 -3.04 -1.64
C PRO A 39 -13.76 -2.22 -2.21
N HIS A 40 -13.85 -0.94 -1.87
CA HIS A 40 -14.92 -0.04 -2.32
C HIS A 40 -14.54 0.76 -3.57
N ILE A 41 -13.28 0.73 -4.00
CA ILE A 41 -12.82 1.46 -5.18
C ILE A 41 -13.02 0.59 -6.42
N LYS A 42 -13.65 1.13 -7.45
CA LYS A 42 -13.87 0.39 -8.69
C LYS A 42 -12.60 0.30 -9.53
N GLY A 43 -11.94 -0.86 -9.46
CA GLY A 43 -10.81 -1.18 -10.31
C GLY A 43 -9.81 -2.13 -9.65
N LYS A 44 -8.72 -2.42 -10.34
CA LYS A 44 -7.60 -3.18 -9.78
C LYS A 44 -6.72 -2.24 -8.96
N ILE A 45 -6.85 -2.29 -7.63
CA ILE A 45 -6.00 -1.54 -6.71
C ILE A 45 -4.64 -2.23 -6.59
N PRO A 46 -3.52 -1.48 -6.64
CA PRO A 46 -2.18 -2.01 -6.36
C PRO A 46 -2.00 -2.22 -4.85
N PHE A 47 -2.81 -3.12 -4.28
CA PHE A 47 -2.93 -3.33 -2.84
C PHE A 47 -1.63 -3.85 -2.21
N ILE A 48 -0.98 -4.81 -2.89
CA ILE A 48 0.27 -5.41 -2.40
C ILE A 48 1.36 -4.36 -2.39
N GLU A 49 1.45 -3.54 -3.44
CA GLU A 49 2.42 -2.47 -3.54
C GLU A 49 2.22 -1.45 -2.42
N MET A 50 0.99 -1.00 -2.14
CA MET A 50 0.70 -0.09 -1.03
C MET A 50 1.10 -0.70 0.33
N MET A 51 0.73 -1.95 0.57
CA MET A 51 1.08 -2.64 1.82
C MET A 51 2.58 -2.88 1.95
N SER A 52 3.29 -3.07 0.84
CA SER A 52 4.74 -3.24 0.84
C SER A 52 5.48 -1.98 1.31
N LEU A 53 4.95 -0.79 1.01
CA LEU A 53 5.51 0.47 1.51
C LEU A 53 5.38 0.54 3.03
N ILE A 54 4.19 0.24 3.56
CA ILE A 54 3.94 0.19 5.02
C ILE A 54 4.87 -0.84 5.69
N TRP A 55 4.98 -2.04 5.11
CA TRP A 55 5.86 -3.09 5.61
C TRP A 55 7.34 -2.68 5.63
N SER A 56 7.79 -2.00 4.57
CA SER A 56 9.17 -1.54 4.46
C SER A 56 9.53 -0.47 5.50
N ALA A 57 8.53 0.31 5.94
CA ALA A 57 8.69 1.31 6.99
C ALA A 57 8.68 0.69 8.40
N ASP A 58 7.71 -0.18 8.70
CA ASP A 58 7.64 -0.93 9.95
C ASP A 58 6.89 -2.26 9.77
N ARG A 59 7.65 -3.37 9.80
CA ARG A 59 7.11 -4.74 9.63
C ARG A 59 6.10 -5.12 10.71
N SER A 60 6.23 -4.58 11.92
CA SER A 60 5.36 -4.92 13.04
C SER A 60 3.92 -4.49 12.81
N VAL A 61 3.69 -3.44 12.01
CA VAL A 61 2.35 -2.92 11.69
C VAL A 61 1.47 -3.99 11.04
N LEU A 62 2.04 -4.85 10.19
CA LEU A 62 1.31 -5.96 9.59
C LEU A 62 1.32 -7.21 10.48
N LYS A 63 2.45 -7.52 11.12
CA LYS A 63 2.57 -8.71 11.99
C LYS A 63 1.61 -8.66 13.18
N ASP A 64 1.46 -7.52 13.83
CA ASP A 64 0.55 -7.36 14.97
C ASP A 64 -0.93 -7.48 14.55
N THR A 65 -1.23 -7.33 13.26
CA THR A 65 -2.59 -7.49 12.73
C THR A 65 -2.95 -8.96 12.52
N LEU A 66 -1.99 -9.89 12.58
CA LEU A 66 -2.25 -11.32 12.44
C LEU A 66 -3.09 -11.87 13.59
N ASP A 67 -3.05 -11.25 14.77
CA ASP A 67 -3.85 -11.68 15.92
C ASP A 67 -5.35 -11.47 15.69
N THR A 68 -5.73 -10.48 14.89
CA THR A 68 -7.14 -10.12 14.63
C THR A 68 -7.61 -10.50 13.22
N GLU A 69 -6.74 -10.40 12.21
CA GLU A 69 -7.05 -10.63 10.79
C GLU A 69 -6.04 -11.62 10.15
N PRO A 70 -5.90 -12.85 10.69
CA PRO A 70 -4.84 -13.79 10.31
C PRO A 70 -4.89 -14.22 8.84
N ILE A 71 -6.07 -14.35 8.26
CA ILE A 71 -6.23 -14.82 6.88
C ILE A 71 -5.79 -13.74 5.89
N SER A 72 -6.30 -12.51 6.07
CA SER A 72 -6.05 -11.40 5.16
C SER A 72 -4.59 -10.95 5.19
N PHE A 73 -3.97 -10.92 6.38
CA PHE A 73 -2.60 -10.47 6.53
C PHE A 73 -1.58 -11.61 6.51
N GLY A 74 -1.96 -12.86 6.78
CA GLY A 74 -1.03 -14.00 6.79
C GLY A 74 -0.32 -14.20 5.45
N LEU A 75 -1.09 -14.28 4.36
CA LEU A 75 -0.51 -14.43 3.01
C LEU A 75 0.37 -13.24 2.62
N LEU A 76 -0.04 -12.03 2.99
CA LEU A 76 0.71 -10.81 2.72
C LEU A 76 2.05 -10.80 3.47
N VAL A 77 2.04 -11.15 4.75
CA VAL A 77 3.25 -11.26 5.58
C VAL A 77 4.18 -12.33 5.00
N ASP A 78 3.68 -13.51 4.65
CA ASP A 78 4.48 -14.60 4.06
C ASP A 78 5.17 -14.18 2.76
N MET A 79 4.47 -13.42 1.91
CA MET A 79 5.02 -12.88 0.66
C MET A 79 6.12 -11.84 0.92
N LEU A 80 5.90 -10.92 1.86
CA LEU A 80 6.81 -9.79 2.10
C LEU A 80 8.01 -10.14 2.98
N GLU A 81 7.94 -11.18 3.81
CA GLU A 81 9.05 -11.63 4.66
C GLU A 81 10.26 -12.08 3.82
N ASN A 82 10.00 -12.63 2.62
CA ASN A 82 11.02 -13.12 1.71
C ASN A 82 11.38 -12.12 0.60
N ALA A 83 10.72 -10.96 0.56
CA ALA A 83 10.98 -9.93 -0.45
C ALA A 83 12.31 -9.19 -0.15
N THR A 84 13.02 -8.84 -1.20
CA THR A 84 14.29 -8.09 -1.13
C THR A 84 14.04 -6.58 -1.18
N ASN A 85 15.04 -5.79 -0.78
CA ASN A 85 15.00 -4.33 -0.94
C ASN A 85 14.70 -3.90 -2.38
N ARG A 86 15.21 -4.65 -3.37
CA ARG A 86 14.95 -4.38 -4.79
C ARG A 86 13.48 -4.61 -5.17
N ASP A 87 12.83 -5.59 -4.55
CA ASP A 87 11.41 -5.84 -4.77
C ASP A 87 10.57 -4.69 -4.19
N PHE A 88 10.96 -4.17 -3.03
CA PHE A 88 10.31 -2.98 -2.43
C PHE A 88 10.50 -1.72 -3.28
N GLU A 89 11.71 -1.47 -3.78
CA GLU A 89 11.98 -0.36 -4.71
C GLU A 89 11.13 -0.47 -5.98
N TYR A 90 11.00 -1.68 -6.53
CA TYR A 90 10.16 -1.93 -7.70
C TYR A 90 8.67 -1.71 -7.40
N MET A 91 8.16 -2.19 -6.27
CA MET A 91 6.76 -1.97 -5.86
C MET A 91 6.47 -0.48 -5.64
N LYS A 92 7.40 0.27 -5.05
CA LYS A 92 7.30 1.74 -4.97
C LYS A 92 7.25 2.39 -6.35
N TYR A 93 8.16 2.02 -7.25
CA TYR A 93 8.17 2.52 -8.61
C TYR A 93 6.85 2.26 -9.36
N GLN A 94 6.21 1.09 -9.14
CA GLN A 94 4.90 0.79 -9.72
C GLN A 94 3.80 1.74 -9.23
N LEU A 95 3.78 2.11 -7.96
CA LEU A 95 2.82 3.09 -7.43
C LEU A 95 3.06 4.49 -8.00
N GLU A 96 4.32 4.91 -8.16
CA GLU A 96 4.66 6.21 -8.74
C GLU A 96 4.26 6.32 -10.22
N GLN A 97 4.02 5.20 -10.93
CA GLN A 97 3.46 5.27 -12.29
C GLN A 97 2.04 5.87 -12.29
N TYR A 98 1.30 5.81 -11.19
CA TYR A 98 -0.05 6.35 -11.10
C TYR A 98 -0.05 7.88 -10.91
N THR A 99 1.04 8.46 -10.41
CA THR A 99 1.19 9.91 -10.23
C THR A 99 1.76 10.58 -11.48
N ASN A 100 2.66 9.89 -12.20
CA ASN A 100 3.28 10.41 -13.43
C ASN A 100 2.31 10.52 -14.63
N VAL A 101 1.18 9.81 -14.62
CA VAL A 101 0.14 9.94 -15.67
C VAL A 101 -0.65 11.24 -15.53
N ALA A 102 -0.78 11.77 -14.31
CA ALA A 102 -1.51 13.02 -14.05
C ALA A 102 -0.76 14.29 -14.51
N LEU A 103 0.54 14.20 -14.81
CA LEU A 103 1.34 15.34 -15.29
C LEU A 103 1.25 15.57 -16.81
N PHE A 104 0.59 14.68 -17.56
CA PHE A 104 0.49 14.76 -19.02
C PHE A 104 -0.96 14.68 -19.56
N ALA A 105 -1.96 14.89 -18.70
CA ALA A 105 -3.39 14.88 -19.07
C ALA A 105 -4.01 16.28 -19.09
#